data_AF-A0A914QE91-F1
#
_entry.id   AF-A0A914QE91-F1
#
_cell.length_a   1.000
_cell.length_b   1.000
_cell.length_c   1.000
_cell.angle_alpha   90.00
_cell.angle_beta   90.00
_cell.angle_gamma   90.00
#
_symmetry.space_group_name_H-M   'P 1'
#
loop_
_entity.id
_entity.type
_entity.pdbx_description
1 polymer ?
#
loop_
_entity_poly.entity_id
_entity_poly.type
_entity_poly.pdbx_seq_one_letter_code
_entity_poly.pdbx_strand_id
1 'polypeptide(L)'
;MDQMSLNYVPGNMLIGEKEDSLERQKGFEAIAKITKEHDAIILAQLANIEDQQGFYKAETTENQILALKRTLWAAKYVYERGFDGILIQFLPAVKDGIVYLELTEKLIETLEKVVRSNIPKEAAFVIGVKLSTAKFEAAGVDYDGFMKVLKKVESCNYDFVELAGGSIEFPLENATSRESLFSKVITSAKSYVPNLSIFATGGFRTVAAMENAVASGSLDGIGLARPSASEFDFPNKVLKQQIQSAMWSPFEDDMSLGVPAAAAQIAQAGKTGLKETQFDANFGISNFADEKTHQSFLTAKKVRDAEIESMKKEGKLIAGVIQF
;
A
#
# COMPACT_ATOMS: atom_id res chain seq x y z
N MET A 1 15.53 -6.22 -26.02
CA MET A 1 14.51 -5.76 -25.06
C MET A 1 13.72 -7.00 -24.69
N ASP A 2 14.16 -7.68 -23.63
CA ASP A 2 13.51 -8.91 -23.17
C ASP A 2 12.12 -8.57 -22.63
N GLN A 3 11.11 -9.29 -23.12
CA GLN A 3 9.75 -9.27 -22.60
C GLN A 3 9.77 -9.89 -21.20
N MET A 4 10.07 -9.08 -20.19
CA MET A 4 9.92 -9.46 -18.79
C MET A 4 8.44 -9.67 -18.47
N SER A 5 8.10 -10.88 -18.05
CA SER A 5 6.81 -11.26 -17.48
C SER A 5 6.48 -10.35 -16.31
N LEU A 6 5.51 -9.45 -16.50
CA LEU A 6 5.13 -8.53 -15.45
C LEU A 6 4.25 -9.26 -14.42
N ASN A 7 4.80 -9.54 -13.23
CA ASN A 7 4.02 -10.01 -12.09
C ASN A 7 3.18 -8.86 -11.55
N TYR A 8 1.96 -8.71 -12.06
CA TYR A 8 0.99 -7.74 -11.54
C TYR A 8 0.25 -8.30 -10.34
N VAL A 9 0.05 -7.46 -9.34
CA VAL A 9 -1.03 -7.64 -8.37
C VAL A 9 -2.31 -7.09 -9.01
N PRO A 10 -3.36 -7.92 -9.20
CA PRO A 10 -4.65 -7.46 -9.71
C PRO A 10 -5.18 -6.24 -8.95
N GLY A 11 -5.63 -5.21 -9.69
CA GLY A 11 -6.22 -3.99 -9.11
C GLY A 11 -5.32 -2.76 -9.03
N ASN A 12 -4.00 -2.90 -9.28
CA ASN A 12 -3.11 -1.74 -9.35
C ASN A 12 -3.39 -0.90 -10.61
N MET A 13 -3.56 0.41 -10.43
CA MET A 13 -3.64 1.35 -11.56
C MET A 13 -2.24 1.71 -12.06
N LEU A 14 -1.96 1.46 -13.33
CA LEU A 14 -0.72 1.90 -13.96
C LEU A 14 -0.70 3.42 -14.13
N ILE A 15 0.33 4.10 -13.63
CA ILE A 15 0.52 5.52 -13.86
C ILE A 15 1.84 5.67 -14.60
N GLY A 16 1.76 5.81 -15.92
CA GLY A 16 2.93 5.91 -16.78
C GLY A 16 2.60 6.68 -18.06
N GLU A 17 3.60 7.39 -18.55
CA GLU A 17 3.47 8.28 -19.71
C GLU A 17 3.02 7.54 -20.98
N LYS A 18 3.44 6.28 -21.13
CA LYS A 18 3.09 5.46 -22.30
C LYS A 18 1.68 4.90 -22.24
N GLU A 19 1.18 4.71 -21.03
CA GLU A 19 -0.14 4.16 -20.77
C GLU A 19 -1.22 5.26 -20.71
N ASP A 20 -0.83 6.54 -20.63
CA ASP A 20 -1.76 7.65 -20.50
C ASP A 20 -2.70 7.78 -21.72
N SER A 21 -3.95 8.12 -21.43
CA SER A 21 -4.99 8.34 -22.43
C SER A 21 -6.07 9.23 -21.86
N LEU A 22 -6.85 9.89 -22.73
CA LEU A 22 -7.96 10.73 -22.29
C LEU A 22 -8.99 9.95 -21.44
N GLU A 23 -9.18 8.67 -21.72
CA GLU A 23 -10.05 7.80 -20.92
C GLU A 23 -9.53 7.61 -19.51
N ARG A 24 -8.21 7.35 -19.36
CA ARG A 24 -7.57 7.23 -18.05
C ARG A 24 -7.62 8.55 -17.29
N GLN A 25 -7.30 9.67 -17.95
CA GLN A 25 -7.34 10.99 -17.34
C GLN A 25 -8.73 11.26 -16.73
N LYS A 26 -9.80 11.04 -17.50
CA LYS A 26 -11.19 11.15 -17.02
C LYS A 26 -11.50 10.19 -15.87
N GLY A 27 -10.97 8.97 -15.91
CA GLY A 27 -11.13 8.00 -14.84
C GLY A 27 -10.51 8.48 -13.52
N PHE A 28 -9.26 8.97 -13.56
CA PHE A 28 -8.59 9.53 -12.39
C PHE A 28 -9.31 10.77 -11.86
N GLU A 29 -9.73 11.69 -12.74
CA GLU A 29 -10.52 12.87 -12.36
C GLU A 29 -11.84 12.48 -11.69
N ALA A 30 -12.54 11.48 -12.23
CA ALA A 30 -13.79 11.01 -11.68
C ALA A 30 -13.61 10.40 -10.28
N ILE A 31 -12.57 9.58 -10.08
CA ILE A 31 -12.26 9.01 -8.77
C ILE A 31 -11.98 10.13 -7.76
N ALA A 32 -11.08 11.06 -8.09
CA ALA A 32 -10.73 12.15 -7.18
C ALA A 32 -11.94 13.02 -6.84
N LYS A 33 -12.75 13.37 -7.84
CA LYS A 33 -13.97 14.15 -7.66
C LYS A 33 -14.96 13.43 -6.73
N ILE A 34 -15.28 12.17 -7.00
CA ILE A 34 -16.24 11.40 -6.19
C ILE A 34 -15.75 11.24 -4.75
N THR A 35 -14.46 10.94 -4.55
CA THR A 35 -13.91 10.83 -3.19
C THR A 35 -14.08 12.12 -2.39
N LYS A 36 -13.85 13.28 -3.03
CA LYS A 36 -13.98 14.59 -2.40
C LYS A 36 -15.42 15.01 -2.18
N GLU A 37 -16.36 14.59 -3.03
CA GLU A 37 -17.81 14.76 -2.79
C GLU A 37 -18.29 14.00 -1.53
N HIS A 38 -17.49 13.06 -1.02
CA HIS A 38 -17.73 12.30 0.20
C HIS A 38 -16.80 12.69 1.36
N ASP A 39 -16.25 13.92 1.34
CA ASP A 39 -15.40 14.49 2.40
C ASP A 39 -14.17 13.65 2.76
N ALA A 40 -13.65 12.88 1.81
CA ALA A 40 -12.44 12.08 1.98
C ALA A 40 -11.25 12.68 1.21
N ILE A 41 -10.05 12.52 1.79
CA ILE A 41 -8.77 12.82 1.14
C ILE A 41 -8.39 11.65 0.25
N ILE A 42 -7.90 11.93 -0.97
CA ILE A 42 -7.41 10.91 -1.88
C ILE A 42 -5.92 11.04 -2.15
N LEU A 43 -5.18 9.97 -1.85
CA LEU A 43 -3.76 9.84 -2.14
C LEU A 43 -3.52 8.70 -3.13
N ALA A 44 -2.60 8.90 -4.07
CA ALA A 44 -2.13 7.81 -4.93
C ALA A 44 -0.87 7.16 -4.33
N GLN A 45 -0.93 5.87 -4.02
CA GLN A 45 0.28 5.12 -3.66
C GLN A 45 1.10 4.85 -4.91
N LEU A 46 2.33 5.35 -4.95
CA LEU A 46 3.27 5.16 -6.06
C LEU A 46 4.29 4.07 -5.70
N ALA A 47 4.36 3.02 -6.51
CA ALA A 47 5.36 1.96 -6.41
C ALA A 47 5.91 1.67 -7.81
N ASN A 48 7.23 1.54 -7.98
CA ASN A 48 7.73 1.09 -9.27
C ASN A 48 7.44 -0.39 -9.42
N ILE A 49 7.07 -0.81 -10.63
CA ILE A 49 6.75 -2.22 -10.93
C ILE A 49 7.97 -3.13 -10.67
N GLU A 50 9.17 -2.60 -10.93
CA GLU A 50 10.45 -3.25 -10.64
C GLU A 50 10.62 -3.52 -9.13
N ASP A 51 10.13 -2.63 -8.27
CA ASP A 51 10.15 -2.76 -6.81
C ASP A 51 9.30 -3.96 -6.35
N GLN A 52 8.15 -4.18 -7.00
CA GLN A 52 7.23 -5.27 -6.65
C GLN A 52 7.75 -6.65 -7.05
N GLN A 53 8.64 -6.69 -8.04
CA GLN A 53 9.28 -7.93 -8.48
C GLN A 53 10.60 -8.20 -7.74
N GLY A 54 10.97 -7.35 -6.78
CA GLY A 54 12.26 -7.46 -6.07
C GLY A 54 13.46 -7.04 -6.92
N PHE A 55 13.22 -6.31 -8.01
CA PHE A 55 14.23 -5.87 -8.97
C PHE A 55 14.60 -4.40 -8.82
N TYR A 56 14.17 -3.69 -7.77
CA TYR A 56 14.72 -2.34 -7.52
C TYR A 56 16.19 -2.44 -7.15
N LYS A 57 16.97 -2.43 -8.21
CA LYS A 57 18.40 -2.38 -8.23
C LYS A 57 18.69 -0.91 -8.44
N ALA A 58 18.81 -0.18 -7.33
CA ALA A 58 19.43 1.14 -7.28
C ALA A 58 20.94 1.07 -7.65
N GLU A 59 21.34 0.07 -8.44
CA GLU A 59 22.69 -0.32 -8.80
C GLU A 59 23.36 0.73 -9.67
N THR A 60 22.59 1.45 -10.48
CA THR A 60 23.07 2.48 -11.40
C THR A 60 22.38 3.83 -11.16
N THR A 61 23.13 4.91 -11.38
CA THR A 61 22.60 6.28 -11.38
C THR A 61 21.46 6.44 -12.38
N GLU A 62 21.50 5.74 -13.51
CA GLU A 62 20.45 5.78 -14.53
C GLU A 62 19.11 5.24 -14.02
N ASN A 63 19.13 4.09 -13.32
CA ASN A 63 17.93 3.51 -12.74
C ASN A 63 17.33 4.42 -11.66
N GLN A 64 18.17 5.03 -10.84
CA GLN A 64 17.73 5.99 -9.82
C GLN A 64 17.09 7.23 -10.45
N ILE A 65 17.71 7.79 -11.50
CA ILE A 65 17.15 8.93 -12.25
C ILE A 65 15.82 8.54 -12.90
N LEU A 66 15.72 7.34 -13.47
CA LEU A 66 14.50 6.86 -14.10
C LEU A 66 13.36 6.71 -13.08
N ALA A 67 13.63 6.14 -11.90
CA ALA A 67 12.66 6.03 -10.82
C ALA A 67 12.20 7.41 -10.33
N LEU A 68 13.14 8.36 -10.13
CA LEU A 68 12.81 9.74 -9.78
C LEU A 68 11.90 10.40 -10.83
N LYS A 69 12.23 10.24 -12.13
CA LYS A 69 11.42 10.78 -13.23
C LYS A 69 10.02 10.18 -13.28
N ARG A 70 9.90 8.86 -13.11
CA ARG A 70 8.61 8.16 -13.07
C ARG A 70 7.75 8.61 -11.89
N THR A 71 8.32 8.65 -10.70
CA THR A 71 7.63 9.15 -9.50
C THR A 71 7.18 10.60 -9.68
N LEU A 72 8.05 11.47 -10.20
CA LEU A 72 7.69 12.87 -10.45
C LEU A 72 6.57 13.00 -11.48
N TRP A 73 6.66 12.27 -12.58
CA TRP A 73 5.63 12.29 -13.62
C TRP A 73 4.28 11.82 -13.04
N ALA A 74 4.28 10.72 -12.30
CA ALA A 74 3.07 10.20 -11.66
C ALA A 74 2.50 11.16 -10.61
N ALA A 75 3.35 11.85 -9.84
CA ALA A 75 2.93 12.88 -8.88
C ALA A 75 2.23 14.05 -9.57
N LYS A 76 2.82 14.58 -10.66
CA LYS A 76 2.20 15.64 -11.48
C LYS A 76 0.89 15.16 -12.08
N TYR A 77 0.88 13.93 -12.60
CA TYR A 77 -0.29 13.32 -13.18
C TYR A 77 -1.46 13.34 -12.20
N VAL A 78 -1.32 12.74 -11.01
CA VAL A 78 -2.44 12.67 -10.07
C VAL A 78 -2.83 14.04 -9.50
N TYR A 79 -1.85 14.93 -9.29
CA TYR A 79 -2.11 16.32 -8.91
C TYR A 79 -3.01 17.04 -9.91
N GLU A 80 -2.69 16.98 -11.19
CA GLU A 80 -3.49 17.60 -12.25
C GLU A 80 -4.90 17.01 -12.38
N ARG A 81 -5.13 15.78 -11.88
CA ARG A 81 -6.44 15.12 -11.87
C ARG A 81 -7.17 15.28 -10.52
N GLY A 82 -6.68 16.16 -9.65
CA GLY A 82 -7.38 16.58 -8.43
C GLY A 82 -7.13 15.72 -7.19
N PHE A 83 -6.13 14.83 -7.23
CA PHE A 83 -5.71 14.11 -6.03
C PHE A 83 -5.07 15.05 -5.03
N ASP A 84 -5.28 14.76 -3.74
CA ASP A 84 -4.76 15.59 -2.65
C ASP A 84 -3.30 15.28 -2.34
N GLY A 85 -2.74 14.17 -2.85
CA GLY A 85 -1.34 13.82 -2.61
C GLY A 85 -0.91 12.46 -3.13
N ILE A 86 0.29 12.06 -2.71
CA ILE A 86 0.90 10.77 -3.01
C ILE A 86 1.45 10.10 -1.77
N LEU A 87 1.53 8.77 -1.82
CA LEU A 87 2.27 7.94 -0.86
C LEU A 87 3.34 7.15 -1.61
N ILE A 88 4.62 7.50 -1.41
CA ILE A 88 5.72 6.88 -2.13
C ILE A 88 6.12 5.58 -1.41
N GLN A 89 5.89 4.43 -2.04
CA GLN A 89 6.46 3.17 -1.55
C GLN A 89 7.96 3.16 -1.79
N PHE A 90 8.73 3.02 -0.73
CA PHE A 90 10.18 3.14 -0.80
C PHE A 90 10.88 1.88 -0.27
N LEU A 91 11.91 1.46 -0.98
CA LEU A 91 12.75 0.31 -0.66
C LEU A 91 14.20 0.76 -0.42
N PRO A 92 14.97 0.03 0.42
CA PRO A 92 16.37 0.35 0.64
C PRO A 92 17.17 0.24 -0.66
N ALA A 93 18.20 1.08 -0.80
CA ALA A 93 19.14 0.98 -1.91
C ALA A 93 20.03 -0.24 -1.71
N VAL A 94 19.85 -1.27 -2.54
CA VAL A 94 20.60 -2.53 -2.48
C VAL A 94 21.37 -2.73 -3.78
N LYS A 95 22.62 -3.19 -3.66
CA LYS A 95 23.43 -3.65 -4.79
C LYS A 95 24.18 -4.92 -4.39
N ASP A 96 24.10 -5.95 -5.22
CA ASP A 96 24.73 -7.26 -4.99
C ASP A 96 24.39 -7.86 -3.61
N GLY A 97 23.14 -7.64 -3.14
CA GLY A 97 22.66 -8.10 -1.83
C GLY A 97 23.14 -7.27 -0.63
N ILE A 98 23.89 -6.19 -0.87
CA ILE A 98 24.40 -5.29 0.17
C ILE A 98 23.57 -4.00 0.18
N VAL A 99 23.11 -3.58 1.35
CA VAL A 99 22.41 -2.31 1.53
C VAL A 99 23.39 -1.13 1.66
N TYR A 100 23.07 -0.04 0.99
CA TYR A 100 23.80 1.22 1.04
C TYR A 100 22.94 2.26 1.76
N LEU A 101 23.12 2.37 3.08
CA LEU A 101 22.25 3.18 3.93
C LEU A 101 22.34 4.69 3.60
N GLU A 102 23.54 5.22 3.41
CA GLU A 102 23.72 6.64 3.06
C GLU A 102 23.05 7.00 1.73
N LEU A 103 23.14 6.10 0.74
CA LEU A 103 22.45 6.25 -0.54
C LEU A 103 20.93 6.17 -0.35
N THR A 104 20.46 5.26 0.49
CA THR A 104 19.04 5.12 0.85
C THR A 104 18.51 6.44 1.41
N GLU A 105 19.20 7.02 2.39
CA GLU A 105 18.87 8.31 2.99
C GLU A 105 18.90 9.45 1.95
N LYS A 106 19.88 9.43 1.04
CA LYS A 106 19.99 10.45 -0.01
C LYS A 106 18.86 10.37 -1.03
N LEU A 107 18.43 9.16 -1.39
CA LEU A 107 17.33 8.95 -2.33
C LEU A 107 15.98 9.39 -1.73
N ILE A 108 15.75 9.14 -0.44
CA ILE A 108 14.58 9.65 0.29
C ILE A 108 14.54 11.18 0.23
N GLU A 109 15.64 11.84 0.61
CA GLU A 109 15.75 13.30 0.55
C GLU A 109 15.53 13.84 -0.87
N THR A 110 16.07 13.14 -1.87
CA THR A 110 15.98 13.56 -3.28
C THR A 110 14.55 13.42 -3.81
N LEU A 111 13.86 12.33 -3.49
CA LEU A 111 12.47 12.10 -3.89
C LEU A 111 11.55 13.22 -3.41
N GLU A 112 11.61 13.53 -2.11
CA GLU A 112 10.84 14.62 -1.52
C GLU A 112 11.12 15.95 -2.21
N LYS A 113 12.39 16.36 -2.29
CA LYS A 113 12.79 17.63 -2.91
C LYS A 113 12.33 17.75 -4.35
N VAL A 114 12.49 16.68 -5.14
CA VAL A 114 12.10 16.66 -6.55
C VAL A 114 10.60 16.86 -6.69
N VAL A 115 9.78 16.16 -5.90
CA VAL A 115 8.32 16.31 -5.97
C VAL A 115 7.89 17.69 -5.46
N ARG A 116 8.33 18.11 -4.26
CA ARG A 116 7.96 19.42 -3.68
C ARG A 116 8.34 20.61 -4.56
N SER A 117 9.48 20.56 -5.25
CA SER A 117 9.92 21.66 -6.10
C SER A 117 9.16 21.76 -7.42
N ASN A 118 8.36 20.74 -7.76
CA ASN A 118 7.68 20.62 -9.05
C ASN A 118 6.15 20.61 -8.96
N ILE A 119 5.59 20.66 -7.76
CA ILE A 119 4.16 20.85 -7.50
C ILE A 119 3.98 22.25 -6.90
N PRO A 120 2.97 23.04 -7.33
CA PRO A 120 2.71 24.37 -6.78
C PRO A 120 2.60 24.35 -5.25
N LYS A 121 3.23 25.32 -4.58
CA LYS A 121 3.27 25.35 -3.10
C LYS A 121 1.91 25.56 -2.47
N GLU A 122 1.02 26.27 -3.17
CA GLU A 122 -0.33 26.61 -2.75
C GLU A 122 -1.29 25.41 -2.85
N ALA A 123 -0.86 24.30 -3.45
CA ALA A 123 -1.69 23.12 -3.68
C ALA A 123 -2.06 22.34 -2.41
N ALA A 124 -1.41 22.61 -1.26
CA ALA A 124 -1.51 21.80 -0.05
C ALA A 124 -1.37 20.28 -0.31
N PHE A 125 -0.56 19.92 -1.32
CA PHE A 125 -0.43 18.55 -1.81
C PHE A 125 0.32 17.69 -0.81
N VAL A 126 -0.26 16.57 -0.37
CA VAL A 126 0.32 15.69 0.64
C VAL A 126 1.39 14.78 0.02
N ILE A 127 2.52 14.61 0.70
CA ILE A 127 3.58 13.66 0.34
C ILE A 127 3.90 12.79 1.56
N GLY A 128 3.46 11.54 1.50
CA GLY A 128 3.85 10.50 2.43
C GLY A 128 4.94 9.59 1.86
N VAL A 129 5.62 8.86 2.74
CA VAL A 129 6.51 7.75 2.37
C VAL A 129 6.11 6.48 3.11
N LYS A 130 6.03 5.35 2.40
CA LYS A 130 5.72 4.04 2.98
C LYS A 130 6.97 3.19 3.07
N LEU A 131 7.32 2.78 4.28
CA LEU A 131 8.49 1.97 4.59
C LEU A 131 8.05 0.61 5.16
N SER A 132 8.48 -0.46 4.50
CA SER A 132 8.19 -1.83 4.96
C SER A 132 9.35 -2.37 5.79
N THR A 133 9.15 -2.54 7.10
CA THR A 133 10.19 -3.06 8.00
C THR A 133 10.67 -4.44 7.55
N ALA A 134 9.77 -5.35 7.17
CA ALA A 134 10.16 -6.67 6.64
C ALA A 134 11.01 -6.60 5.36
N LYS A 135 10.77 -5.64 4.47
CA LYS A 135 11.60 -5.47 3.26
C LYS A 135 12.99 -4.89 3.60
N PHE A 136 13.05 -3.99 4.58
CA PHE A 136 14.31 -3.45 5.08
C PHE A 136 15.13 -4.54 5.82
N GLU A 137 14.48 -5.32 6.67
CA GLU A 137 15.09 -6.45 7.38
C GLU A 137 15.59 -7.52 6.41
N ALA A 138 14.79 -7.89 5.40
CA ALA A 138 15.20 -8.83 4.35
C ALA A 138 16.38 -8.31 3.51
N ALA A 139 16.57 -6.99 3.43
CA ALA A 139 17.72 -6.36 2.78
C ALA A 139 18.95 -6.22 3.70
N GLY A 140 18.87 -6.70 4.94
CA GLY A 140 19.95 -6.63 5.93
C GLY A 140 20.02 -5.33 6.73
N VAL A 141 18.97 -4.51 6.72
CA VAL A 141 18.87 -3.32 7.58
C VAL A 141 18.34 -3.72 8.95
N ASP A 142 19.12 -3.46 9.98
CA ASP A 142 18.72 -3.67 11.37
C ASP A 142 17.89 -2.50 11.93
N TYR A 143 17.54 -2.60 13.21
CA TYR A 143 16.77 -1.57 13.90
C TYR A 143 17.44 -0.19 13.85
N ASP A 144 18.74 -0.09 14.17
CA ASP A 144 19.44 1.19 14.19
C ASP A 144 19.52 1.82 12.79
N GLY A 145 19.75 1.00 11.77
CA GLY A 145 19.69 1.44 10.37
C GLY A 145 18.31 1.96 9.98
N PHE A 146 17.24 1.26 10.37
CA PHE A 146 15.87 1.71 10.11
C PHE A 146 15.54 3.03 10.84
N MET A 147 15.99 3.18 12.09
CA MET A 147 15.80 4.41 12.85
C MET A 147 16.53 5.61 12.23
N LYS A 148 17.71 5.40 11.63
CA LYS A 148 18.41 6.44 10.84
C LYS A 148 17.58 6.89 9.64
N VAL A 149 16.98 5.93 8.92
CA VAL A 149 16.08 6.22 7.79
C VAL A 149 14.88 7.05 8.24
N LEU A 150 14.23 6.68 9.36
CA LEU A 150 13.14 7.48 9.92
C LEU A 150 13.59 8.88 10.31
N LYS A 151 14.78 9.03 10.91
CA LYS A 151 15.31 10.34 11.25
C LYS A 151 15.57 11.20 10.03
N LYS A 152 16.04 10.58 8.93
CA LYS A 152 16.17 11.26 7.65
C LYS A 152 14.80 11.71 7.14
N VAL A 153 13.76 10.86 7.20
CA VAL A 153 12.39 11.23 6.81
C VAL A 153 11.88 12.43 7.60
N GLU A 154 12.03 12.45 8.94
CA GLU A 154 11.64 13.59 9.79
C GLU A 154 12.40 14.88 9.43
N SER A 155 13.67 14.78 9.01
CA SER A 155 14.44 15.95 8.56
C SER A 155 14.06 16.46 7.16
N CYS A 156 13.26 15.72 6.41
CA CYS A 156 12.75 16.09 5.09
C CYS A 156 11.30 16.61 5.20
N ASN A 157 10.77 17.22 4.13
CA ASN A 157 9.42 17.80 4.13
C ASN A 157 8.32 16.78 3.74
N TYR A 158 8.37 15.59 4.33
CA TYR A 158 7.29 14.60 4.27
C TYR A 158 6.21 14.93 5.29
N ASP A 159 4.94 14.79 4.91
CA ASP A 159 3.83 15.06 5.83
C ASP A 159 3.59 13.90 6.81
N PHE A 160 3.89 12.67 6.37
CA PHE A 160 3.81 11.48 7.21
C PHE A 160 4.67 10.33 6.67
N VAL A 161 4.94 9.36 7.55
CA VAL A 161 5.45 8.03 7.19
C VAL A 161 4.40 6.97 7.47
N GLU A 162 4.21 6.03 6.55
CA GLU A 162 3.45 4.80 6.79
C GLU A 162 4.40 3.63 7.01
N LEU A 163 4.36 3.02 8.18
CA LEU A 163 5.08 1.80 8.51
C LEU A 163 4.25 0.58 8.12
N ALA A 164 4.87 -0.38 7.43
CA ALA A 164 4.24 -1.63 7.03
C ALA A 164 5.19 -2.82 7.20
N GLY A 165 4.75 -4.01 6.80
CA GLY A 165 5.60 -5.21 6.77
C GLY A 165 5.56 -6.07 8.03
N GLY A 166 4.71 -5.75 9.01
CA GLY A 166 4.41 -6.62 10.14
C GLY A 166 2.93 -6.57 10.51
N SER A 167 2.58 -7.23 11.60
CA SER A 167 1.23 -7.25 12.15
C SER A 167 1.29 -6.94 13.64
N ILE A 168 0.41 -6.06 14.13
CA ILE A 168 0.32 -5.70 15.55
C ILE A 168 -0.50 -6.74 16.31
N GLU A 169 -1.62 -7.18 15.74
CA GLU A 169 -2.54 -8.12 16.40
C GLU A 169 -2.23 -9.60 16.12
N PHE A 170 -1.43 -9.88 15.09
CA PHE A 170 -1.00 -11.25 14.77
C PHE A 170 0.52 -11.35 14.93
N PRO A 171 1.04 -11.96 16.01
CA PRO A 171 2.42 -12.40 15.99
C PRO A 171 2.53 -13.43 14.86
N LEU A 172 3.42 -13.20 13.88
CA LEU A 172 3.77 -14.24 12.92
C LEU A 172 4.18 -15.46 13.74
N GLU A 173 3.46 -16.58 13.65
CA GLU A 173 3.67 -17.78 14.49
C GLU A 173 5.09 -18.38 14.33
N ASN A 174 5.89 -17.85 13.40
CA ASN A 174 7.32 -18.07 13.24
C ASN A 174 8.19 -16.91 13.76
N ALA A 175 7.77 -16.19 14.80
CA ALA A 175 8.60 -15.23 15.53
C ALA A 175 9.68 -15.96 16.35
N THR A 176 10.48 -16.81 15.70
CA THR A 176 11.67 -17.40 16.29
C THR A 176 12.78 -16.34 16.36
N SER A 177 12.89 -15.82 17.58
CA SER A 177 13.99 -15.03 18.16
C SER A 177 14.08 -13.55 17.74
N ARG A 178 13.84 -12.68 18.73
CA ARG A 178 13.84 -11.21 18.71
C ARG A 178 12.56 -10.61 18.12
N GLU A 179 11.93 -9.75 18.91
CA GLU A 179 10.72 -8.99 18.59
C GLU A 179 10.78 -8.48 17.15
N SER A 180 9.74 -8.74 16.35
CA SER A 180 9.71 -8.34 14.94
C SER A 180 10.16 -6.88 14.80
N LEU A 181 11.01 -6.57 13.81
CA LEU A 181 11.52 -5.21 13.60
C LEU A 181 10.37 -4.19 13.59
N PHE A 182 9.21 -4.59 13.06
CA PHE A 182 7.97 -3.83 13.09
C PHE A 182 7.51 -3.43 14.49
N SER A 183 7.35 -4.38 15.42
CA SER A 183 6.89 -4.11 16.79
C SER A 183 7.87 -3.20 17.54
N LYS A 184 9.17 -3.44 17.37
CA LYS A 184 10.22 -2.59 17.98
C LYS A 184 10.12 -1.16 17.47
N VAL A 185 10.06 -0.98 16.15
CA VAL A 185 9.98 0.34 15.51
C VAL A 185 8.70 1.06 15.92
N ILE A 186 7.53 0.43 15.89
CA ILE A 186 6.27 1.10 16.27
C ILE A 186 6.29 1.58 17.72
N THR A 187 6.85 0.78 18.63
CA THR A 187 6.88 1.12 20.05
C THR A 187 7.85 2.27 20.36
N SER A 188 8.93 2.41 19.58
CA SER A 188 9.99 3.37 19.87
C SER A 188 10.00 4.60 18.96
N ALA A 189 9.44 4.54 17.75
CA ALA A 189 9.68 5.54 16.71
C ALA A 189 9.36 6.97 17.14
N LYS A 190 8.25 7.20 17.84
CA LYS A 190 7.85 8.54 18.31
C LYS A 190 8.84 9.16 19.31
N SER A 191 9.63 8.35 20.02
CA SER A 191 10.72 8.85 20.87
C SER A 191 11.93 9.35 20.08
N TYR A 192 12.14 8.83 18.86
CA TYR A 192 13.27 9.21 17.99
C TYR A 192 12.91 10.30 16.99
N VAL A 193 11.67 10.29 16.50
CA VAL A 193 11.11 11.21 15.50
C VAL A 193 9.79 11.83 15.97
N PRO A 194 9.80 12.64 17.05
CA PRO A 194 8.59 13.13 17.70
C PRO A 194 7.74 14.06 16.82
N ASN A 195 8.32 14.69 15.80
CA ASN A 195 7.62 15.64 14.93
C ASN A 195 7.11 14.99 13.64
N LEU A 196 7.45 13.74 13.39
CA LEU A 196 6.98 13.00 12.22
C LEU A 196 5.63 12.36 12.55
N SER A 197 4.62 12.59 11.69
CA SER A 197 3.35 11.85 11.76
C SER A 197 3.58 10.41 11.31
N ILE A 198 3.23 9.44 12.14
CA ILE A 198 3.46 8.02 11.91
C ILE A 198 2.13 7.29 11.78
N PHE A 199 1.91 6.68 10.62
CA PHE A 199 0.82 5.76 10.36
C PHE A 199 1.39 4.35 10.36
N ALA A 200 0.57 3.34 10.70
CA ALA A 200 0.94 1.95 10.45
C ALA A 200 -0.19 1.15 9.80
N THR A 201 0.19 0.28 8.88
CA THR A 201 -0.69 -0.72 8.27
C THR A 201 -0.17 -2.10 8.58
N GLY A 202 -0.78 -2.77 9.57
CA GLY A 202 -0.29 -4.06 10.03
C GLY A 202 -1.26 -4.79 10.94
N GLY A 203 -2.22 -5.50 10.35
CA GLY A 203 -3.00 -6.50 11.10
C GLY A 203 -4.12 -5.98 11.99
N PHE A 204 -4.42 -4.67 11.99
CA PHE A 204 -5.53 -4.13 12.78
C PHE A 204 -6.87 -4.80 12.43
N ARG A 205 -7.60 -5.26 13.45
CA ARG A 205 -8.90 -5.95 13.39
C ARG A 205 -9.84 -5.44 14.46
N THR A 206 -9.35 -5.25 15.68
CA THR A 206 -10.21 -4.86 16.81
C THR A 206 -10.19 -3.36 17.00
N VAL A 207 -11.34 -2.80 17.39
CA VAL A 207 -11.46 -1.36 17.74
C VAL A 207 -10.55 -1.03 18.90
N ALA A 208 -10.48 -1.91 19.90
CA ALA A 208 -9.60 -1.72 21.06
C ALA A 208 -8.11 -1.61 20.67
N ALA A 209 -7.61 -2.43 19.75
CA ALA A 209 -6.23 -2.32 19.28
C ALA A 209 -5.98 -1.03 18.49
N MET A 210 -6.95 -0.61 17.67
CA MET A 210 -6.88 0.64 16.94
C MET A 210 -6.85 1.85 17.90
N GLU A 211 -7.79 1.91 18.84
CA GLU A 211 -7.86 2.96 19.84
C GLU A 211 -6.59 3.03 20.70
N ASN A 212 -6.11 1.88 21.17
CA ASN A 212 -4.90 1.82 21.97
C ASN A 212 -3.67 2.34 21.21
N ALA A 213 -3.51 1.95 19.95
CA ALA A 213 -2.34 2.36 19.15
C ALA A 213 -2.26 3.88 18.93
N VAL A 214 -3.42 4.56 18.87
CA VAL A 214 -3.48 6.03 18.77
C VAL A 214 -3.41 6.68 20.16
N ALA A 215 -4.18 6.18 21.14
CA ALA A 215 -4.26 6.75 22.47
C ALA A 215 -2.95 6.64 23.27
N SER A 216 -2.13 5.61 23.00
CA SER A 216 -0.78 5.48 23.57
C SER A 216 0.21 6.51 23.02
N GLY A 217 -0.15 7.20 21.92
CA GLY A 217 0.75 8.09 21.18
C GLY A 217 1.80 7.34 20.35
N SER A 218 1.69 6.02 20.20
CA SER A 218 2.62 5.21 19.38
C SER A 218 2.44 5.47 17.88
N LEU A 219 1.21 5.75 17.45
CA LEU A 219 0.85 6.09 16.08
C LEU A 219 -0.08 7.31 16.06
N ASP A 220 0.03 8.11 15.00
CA ASP A 220 -0.88 9.23 14.74
C ASP A 220 -2.06 8.80 13.84
N GLY A 221 -1.94 7.64 13.18
CA GLY A 221 -3.00 7.09 12.36
C GLY A 221 -2.84 5.62 12.02
N ILE A 222 -3.91 5.04 11.51
CA ILE A 222 -4.03 3.60 11.23
C ILE A 222 -4.42 3.39 9.78
N GLY A 223 -3.66 2.53 9.10
CA GLY A 223 -4.03 2.03 7.79
C GLY A 223 -4.80 0.71 7.87
N LEU A 224 -5.90 0.66 7.12
CA LEU A 224 -6.75 -0.52 6.99
C LEU A 224 -6.72 -0.99 5.53
N ALA A 225 -6.62 -2.31 5.33
CA ALA A 225 -6.53 -2.92 4.01
C ALA A 225 -7.57 -4.04 3.86
N ARG A 226 -7.18 -5.29 4.14
CA ARG A 226 -8.06 -6.47 3.99
C ARG A 226 -9.41 -6.35 4.74
N PRO A 227 -9.46 -5.85 5.99
CA PRO A 227 -10.74 -5.61 6.67
C PRO A 227 -11.70 -4.68 5.90
N SER A 228 -11.16 -3.61 5.30
CA SER A 228 -11.95 -2.65 4.52
C SER A 228 -12.38 -3.19 3.16
N ALA A 229 -11.71 -4.24 2.65
CA ALA A 229 -12.13 -4.92 1.43
C ALA A 229 -13.29 -5.89 1.70
N SER A 230 -13.33 -6.53 2.87
CA SER A 230 -14.45 -7.38 3.28
C SER A 230 -15.69 -6.61 3.73
N GLU A 231 -15.50 -5.40 4.25
CA GLU A 231 -16.57 -4.55 4.76
C GLU A 231 -16.22 -3.07 4.49
N PHE A 232 -16.79 -2.47 3.46
CA PHE A 232 -16.37 -1.14 2.95
C PHE A 232 -16.77 0.01 3.87
N ASP A 233 -17.86 -0.15 4.63
CA ASP A 233 -18.28 0.80 5.66
C ASP A 233 -17.66 0.50 7.04
N PHE A 234 -16.70 -0.43 7.12
CA PHE A 234 -16.02 -0.80 8.37
C PHE A 234 -15.45 0.42 9.12
N PRO A 235 -14.69 1.35 8.50
CA PRO A 235 -14.20 2.53 9.21
C PRO A 235 -15.34 3.38 9.80
N ASN A 236 -16.44 3.54 9.07
CA ASN A 236 -17.61 4.29 9.55
C ASN A 236 -18.29 3.61 10.73
N LYS A 237 -18.41 2.27 10.71
CA LYS A 237 -18.96 1.49 11.83
C LYS A 237 -18.07 1.57 13.07
N VAL A 238 -16.75 1.53 12.90
CA VAL A 238 -15.78 1.76 13.99
C VAL A 238 -15.97 3.14 14.60
N LEU A 239 -15.97 4.21 13.78
CA LEU A 239 -16.13 5.59 14.26
C LEU A 239 -17.48 5.83 14.96
N LYS A 240 -18.53 5.13 14.52
CA LYS A 240 -19.87 5.17 15.13
C LYS A 240 -20.03 4.21 16.31
N GLN A 241 -18.97 3.49 16.70
CA GLN A 241 -18.97 2.50 17.79
C GLN A 241 -20.02 1.40 17.62
N GLN A 242 -20.32 1.01 16.37
CA GLN A 242 -21.34 0.02 16.04
C GLN A 242 -20.83 -1.42 16.08
N ILE A 243 -19.52 -1.59 16.04
CA ILE A 243 -18.83 -2.88 16.02
C ILE A 243 -17.60 -2.81 16.92
N GLN A 244 -17.08 -3.99 17.29
CA GLN A 244 -15.88 -4.12 18.12
C GLN A 244 -14.69 -4.71 17.35
N SER A 245 -14.95 -5.29 16.17
CA SER A 245 -13.93 -5.87 15.31
C SER A 245 -14.40 -5.90 13.87
N ALA A 246 -13.44 -6.06 12.96
CA ALA A 246 -13.70 -6.43 11.57
C ALA A 246 -14.38 -7.80 11.48
N MET A 247 -15.07 -8.03 10.36
CA MET A 247 -15.53 -9.36 9.98
C MET A 247 -14.35 -10.33 9.89
N TRP A 248 -14.47 -11.47 10.57
CA TRP A 248 -13.45 -12.51 10.52
C TRP A 248 -13.36 -13.14 9.12
N SER A 249 -12.14 -13.45 8.70
CA SER A 249 -11.87 -14.17 7.45
C SER A 249 -10.94 -15.35 7.70
N PRO A 250 -11.18 -16.52 7.06
CA PRO A 250 -10.27 -17.66 7.15
C PRO A 250 -8.91 -17.42 6.47
N PHE A 251 -8.73 -16.29 5.78
CA PHE A 251 -7.51 -15.92 5.07
C PHE A 251 -6.70 -14.82 5.78
N GLU A 252 -6.96 -14.54 7.07
CA GLU A 252 -6.28 -13.48 7.82
C GLU A 252 -4.76 -13.68 7.93
N ASP A 253 -4.33 -14.93 8.08
CA ASP A 253 -2.92 -15.30 8.28
C ASP A 253 -2.23 -15.78 7.00
N ASP A 254 -3.00 -16.07 5.95
CA ASP A 254 -2.46 -16.49 4.66
C ASP A 254 -2.50 -15.32 3.67
N MET A 255 -1.39 -14.61 3.52
CA MET A 255 -1.29 -13.52 2.54
C MET A 255 -1.47 -13.99 1.09
N SER A 256 -1.13 -15.25 0.78
CA SER A 256 -1.27 -15.82 -0.57
C SER A 256 -2.75 -16.05 -0.95
N LEU A 257 -3.62 -16.17 0.04
CA LEU A 257 -5.08 -16.24 -0.12
C LEU A 257 -5.76 -14.88 0.14
N GLY A 258 -5.38 -14.20 1.22
CA GLY A 258 -6.04 -12.99 1.71
C GLY A 258 -5.88 -11.78 0.78
N VAL A 259 -4.74 -11.63 0.11
CA VAL A 259 -4.54 -10.56 -0.89
C VAL A 259 -5.44 -10.76 -2.11
N PRO A 260 -5.43 -11.91 -2.81
CA PRO A 260 -6.32 -12.11 -3.95
C PRO A 260 -7.80 -12.16 -3.55
N ALA A 261 -8.14 -12.60 -2.33
CA ALA A 261 -9.49 -12.53 -1.78
C ALA A 261 -9.98 -11.08 -1.65
N ALA A 262 -9.16 -10.21 -1.04
CA ALA A 262 -9.45 -8.77 -0.94
C ALA A 262 -9.56 -8.11 -2.33
N ALA A 263 -8.70 -8.48 -3.27
CA ALA A 263 -8.79 -7.96 -4.65
C ALA A 263 -10.10 -8.37 -5.33
N ALA A 264 -10.58 -9.60 -5.12
CA ALA A 264 -11.88 -10.05 -5.63
C ALA A 264 -13.04 -9.28 -4.99
N GLN A 265 -13.00 -9.04 -3.67
CA GLN A 265 -14.01 -8.25 -2.96
C GLN A 265 -14.07 -6.79 -3.44
N ILE A 266 -12.91 -6.16 -3.67
CA ILE A 266 -12.85 -4.81 -4.25
C ILE A 266 -13.48 -4.78 -5.65
N ALA A 267 -13.18 -5.78 -6.47
CA ALA A 267 -13.78 -5.86 -7.80
C ALA A 267 -15.29 -6.12 -7.75
N GLN A 268 -15.78 -6.91 -6.79
CA GLN A 268 -17.20 -7.15 -6.57
C GLN A 268 -17.92 -5.85 -6.19
N ALA A 269 -17.36 -5.07 -5.26
CA ALA A 269 -17.89 -3.77 -4.87
C ALA A 269 -18.01 -2.81 -6.05
N GLY A 270 -17.07 -2.89 -7.01
CA GLY A 270 -17.08 -2.07 -8.23
C GLY A 270 -18.09 -2.49 -9.30
N LYS A 271 -18.82 -3.61 -9.16
CA LYS A 271 -19.73 -4.12 -10.21
C LYS A 271 -21.05 -3.37 -10.31
N THR A 272 -21.55 -2.85 -9.20
CA THR A 272 -22.89 -2.23 -9.13
C THR A 272 -22.76 -0.86 -8.47
N GLY A 273 -23.31 0.19 -9.07
CA GLY A 273 -23.21 1.54 -8.52
C GLY A 273 -24.01 1.70 -7.21
N LEU A 274 -23.51 2.51 -6.27
CA LEU A 274 -24.15 2.70 -4.95
C LEU A 274 -25.63 3.08 -5.00
N LYS A 275 -26.08 3.83 -6.03
CA LYS A 275 -27.50 4.17 -6.17
C LYS A 275 -28.38 2.95 -6.43
N GLU A 276 -27.88 2.00 -7.22
CA GLU A 276 -28.59 0.76 -7.55
C GLU A 276 -28.64 -0.19 -6.35
N THR A 277 -27.63 -0.13 -5.47
CA THR A 277 -27.57 -0.91 -4.23
C THR A 277 -28.30 -0.25 -3.06
N GLN A 278 -29.05 0.83 -3.30
CA GLN A 278 -29.69 1.64 -2.24
C GLN A 278 -28.71 2.12 -1.17
N PHE A 279 -27.48 2.44 -1.59
CA PHE A 279 -26.36 2.86 -0.76
C PHE A 279 -25.85 1.80 0.21
N ASP A 280 -26.16 0.52 -0.01
CA ASP A 280 -25.46 -0.58 0.64
C ASP A 280 -24.05 -0.71 0.05
N ALA A 281 -23.05 -0.30 0.84
CA ALA A 281 -21.63 -0.35 0.48
C ALA A 281 -21.07 -1.78 0.43
N ASN A 282 -21.78 -2.75 1.00
CA ASN A 282 -21.36 -4.15 1.08
C ASN A 282 -22.13 -5.07 0.13
N PHE A 283 -22.96 -4.50 -0.74
CA PHE A 283 -23.80 -5.26 -1.66
C PHE A 283 -22.96 -6.15 -2.59
N GLY A 284 -23.27 -7.46 -2.57
CA GLY A 284 -22.63 -8.44 -3.45
C GLY A 284 -21.17 -8.77 -3.12
N ILE A 285 -20.66 -8.31 -1.97
CA ILE A 285 -19.31 -8.63 -1.50
C ILE A 285 -19.31 -10.02 -0.87
N SER A 286 -18.36 -10.86 -1.28
CA SER A 286 -18.20 -12.20 -0.74
C SER A 286 -17.81 -12.20 0.73
N ASN A 287 -18.51 -13.01 1.53
CA ASN A 287 -18.11 -13.37 2.88
C ASN A 287 -17.39 -14.72 2.88
N PHE A 288 -16.08 -14.73 3.14
CA PHE A 288 -15.29 -15.97 3.14
C PHE A 288 -15.45 -16.83 4.38
N ALA A 289 -16.14 -16.35 5.43
CA ALA A 289 -16.56 -17.20 6.54
C ALA A 289 -17.68 -18.18 6.14
N ASP A 290 -18.38 -17.93 5.03
CA ASP A 290 -19.32 -18.90 4.44
C ASP A 290 -18.55 -19.99 3.68
N GLU A 291 -18.74 -21.25 4.08
CA GLU A 291 -18.01 -22.40 3.55
C GLU A 291 -18.19 -22.55 2.03
N LYS A 292 -19.40 -22.29 1.51
CA LYS A 292 -19.65 -22.40 0.07
C LYS A 292 -18.86 -21.35 -0.71
N THR A 293 -18.89 -20.10 -0.25
CA THR A 293 -18.14 -18.98 -0.82
C THR A 293 -16.63 -19.23 -0.74
N HIS A 294 -16.16 -19.73 0.39
CA HIS A 294 -14.77 -20.14 0.60
C HIS A 294 -14.34 -21.17 -0.46
N GLN A 295 -15.07 -22.28 -0.60
CA GLN A 295 -14.69 -23.35 -1.54
C GLN A 295 -14.76 -22.90 -3.00
N SER A 296 -15.75 -22.08 -3.36
CA SER A 296 -15.83 -21.46 -4.69
C SER A 296 -14.59 -20.62 -4.99
N PHE A 297 -14.15 -19.78 -4.04
CA PHE A 297 -12.94 -18.98 -4.19
C PHE A 297 -11.68 -19.82 -4.33
N LEU A 298 -11.47 -20.83 -3.47
CA LEU A 298 -10.30 -21.70 -3.57
C LEU A 298 -10.24 -22.43 -4.92
N THR A 299 -11.39 -22.85 -5.45
CA THR A 299 -11.49 -23.48 -6.76
C THR A 299 -11.10 -22.51 -7.88
N ALA A 300 -11.68 -21.31 -7.88
CA ALA A 300 -11.39 -20.27 -8.86
C ALA A 300 -9.92 -19.79 -8.78
N LYS A 301 -9.36 -19.72 -7.57
CA LYS A 301 -7.95 -19.37 -7.36
C LYS A 301 -7.03 -20.37 -8.04
N LYS A 302 -7.27 -21.68 -7.89
CA LYS A 302 -6.45 -22.71 -8.54
C LYS A 302 -6.44 -22.56 -10.06
N VAL A 303 -7.61 -22.24 -10.66
CA VAL A 303 -7.72 -21.96 -12.10
C VAL A 303 -6.93 -20.71 -12.46
N ARG A 304 -7.11 -19.62 -11.71
CA ARG A 304 -6.41 -18.35 -11.95
C ARG A 304 -4.89 -18.50 -11.82
N ASP A 305 -4.40 -19.25 -10.84
CA ASP A 305 -2.97 -19.50 -10.65
C ASP A 305 -2.39 -20.23 -11.88
N ALA A 306 -3.11 -21.23 -12.42
CA ALA A 306 -2.69 -21.93 -13.64
C ALA A 306 -2.67 -21.01 -14.87
N GLU A 307 -3.66 -20.14 -15.02
CA GLU A 307 -3.68 -19.13 -16.08
C GLU A 307 -2.52 -18.16 -15.96
N ILE A 308 -2.26 -17.64 -14.74
CA ILE A 308 -1.14 -16.75 -14.45
C ILE A 308 0.18 -17.40 -14.85
N GLU A 309 0.39 -18.67 -14.50
CA GLU A 309 1.60 -19.40 -14.89
C GLU A 309 1.73 -19.56 -16.42
N SER A 310 0.63 -19.74 -17.15
CA SER A 310 0.64 -19.73 -18.63
C SER A 310 1.01 -18.35 -19.18
N MET A 311 0.38 -17.29 -18.66
CA MET A 311 0.63 -15.91 -19.07
C MET A 311 2.09 -15.50 -18.84
N LYS A 312 2.70 -15.91 -17.72
CA LYS A 312 4.13 -15.69 -17.45
C LYS A 312 5.02 -16.34 -18.50
N LYS A 313 4.75 -17.61 -18.85
CA LYS A 313 5.50 -18.35 -19.88
C LYS A 313 5.38 -17.70 -21.26
N GLU A 314 4.25 -17.06 -21.53
CA GLU A 314 3.96 -16.36 -22.78
C GLU A 314 4.41 -14.88 -22.77
N GLY A 315 5.01 -14.38 -21.67
CA GLY A 315 5.40 -12.97 -21.54
C GLY A 315 4.22 -11.99 -21.55
N LYS A 316 3.00 -12.47 -21.23
CA LYS A 316 1.78 -11.66 -21.23
C LYS A 316 1.60 -10.87 -19.94
N LEU A 317 0.92 -9.74 -20.08
CA LEU A 317 0.48 -8.88 -18.98
C LEU A 317 -0.52 -9.61 -18.09
N ILE A 318 -0.21 -9.85 -16.82
CA ILE A 318 -1.19 -10.39 -15.87
C ILE A 318 -2.18 -9.26 -15.52
N ALA A 319 -3.45 -9.44 -15.89
CA ALA A 319 -4.50 -8.47 -15.60
C ALA A 319 -5.74 -9.16 -15.02
N GLY A 320 -6.63 -8.38 -14.39
CA GLY A 320 -7.89 -8.87 -13.83
C GLY A 320 -7.73 -9.60 -12.48
N VAL A 321 -8.84 -9.71 -11.76
CA VAL A 321 -8.95 -10.37 -10.45
C VAL A 321 -9.57 -11.77 -10.57
N ILE A 322 -9.53 -12.56 -9.50
CA ILE A 322 -10.28 -13.82 -9.43
C ILE A 322 -11.77 -13.52 -9.47
N GLN A 323 -12.50 -14.20 -10.35
CA GLN A 323 -13.96 -14.15 -10.43
C GLN A 323 -14.51 -15.54 -10.09
N PHE A 324 -15.56 -15.59 -9.29
CA PHE A 324 -16.21 -16.80 -8.79
C PHE A 324 -17.63 -16.50 -8.33
#